data_AF-A0A931PW23-F1
#
_entry.id   AF-A0A931PW23-F1
#
_cell.length_a   1.000
_cell.length_b   1.000
_cell.length_c   1.000
_cell.angle_alpha   90.00
_cell.angle_beta   90.00
_cell.angle_gamma   90.00
#
_symmetry.space_group_name_H-M   'P 1'
#
loop_
_entity.id
_entity.type
_entity.pdbx_description
1 polymer ?
#
loop_
_entity_poly.entity_id
_entity_poly.type
_entity_poly.pdbx_seq_one_letter_code
_entity_poly.pdbx_strand_id
1 'polypeptide(L)'
;MNAERLAPWIVVLVMAALMPLLPSRPAARRVGQVALVLAGIGLLTIQASASPGWKLLCASLLFLYLMKGVVLLALPAAAVRRTPALPYLAFFTVWPGMAIEGLQERRAATPSDVQGFGRGLTRFFLGIGLVLIDALLVNRIPALAAAWICVGGLLLAIHLGFSEVLTCLIRLAGRPVDPLFLQPGKSISLEDFWSRRWNRPFVEMDRRLFLRPLMRMLGRGGAMVAVFLISGLLHEMAISYPVGDGWGLPSGYFLLQAAAMLAQNKLRIRSPLWTWGFVLIPLPILFHPPFLLGLPLELVRLLHWALAARPAEWYLNILLWAMPAAQLLVLAASRQVPERLKWAEELPRLGPFNRKLMWTYGIFVVFTIVAFAVVTLVLHAELMRGDRAAVAFAIFVAAYWTLRLGFDNFYFKAADWPEGAEFVVGHALLNSLFAFLTLSYGMVAFWRVLGG
;
A
#
# COMPACT_ATOMS: atom_id res chain seq x y z
N MET A 1 12.86 -16.60 -18.81
CA MET A 1 13.68 -16.01 -17.73
C MET A 1 14.55 -17.13 -17.17
N ASN A 2 15.88 -17.05 -17.33
CA ASN A 2 16.75 -18.21 -17.05
C ASN A 2 16.86 -18.43 -15.54
N ALA A 3 16.67 -19.68 -15.09
CA ALA A 3 16.81 -20.09 -13.69
C ALA A 3 18.17 -19.67 -13.07
N GLU A 4 19.20 -19.59 -13.91
CA GLU A 4 20.54 -19.13 -13.57
C GLU A 4 20.58 -17.69 -13.01
N ARG A 5 19.68 -16.80 -13.46
CA ARG A 5 19.61 -15.43 -12.95
C ARG A 5 18.92 -15.32 -11.58
N LEU A 6 18.10 -16.30 -11.20
CA LEU A 6 17.34 -16.30 -9.96
C LEU A 6 18.02 -17.07 -8.82
N ALA A 7 18.81 -18.10 -9.11
CA ALA A 7 19.44 -18.91 -8.08
C ALA A 7 20.32 -18.08 -7.11
N PRO A 8 21.17 -17.14 -7.57
CA PRO A 8 21.97 -16.29 -6.68
C PRO A 8 21.11 -15.42 -5.75
N TRP A 9 19.94 -14.99 -6.23
CA TRP A 9 18.99 -14.19 -5.45
C TRP A 9 18.40 -14.98 -4.30
N ILE A 10 17.91 -16.18 -4.60
CA ILE A 10 17.31 -17.07 -3.60
C ILE A 10 18.36 -17.38 -2.53
N VAL A 11 19.60 -17.67 -2.91
CA VAL A 11 20.70 -17.93 -1.96
C VAL A 11 20.93 -16.74 -1.04
N VAL A 12 21.09 -15.52 -1.57
CA VAL A 12 21.34 -14.33 -0.73
C VAL A 12 20.15 -14.02 0.18
N LEU A 13 18.91 -14.16 -0.29
CA LEU A 13 17.71 -13.94 0.51
C LEU A 13 17.57 -14.99 1.64
N VAL A 14 17.84 -16.26 1.33
CA VAL A 14 17.86 -17.34 2.33
C VAL A 14 18.97 -17.08 3.35
N MET A 15 20.15 -16.65 2.92
CA MET A 15 21.24 -16.29 3.83
C MET A 15 20.87 -15.10 4.72
N ALA A 16 20.25 -14.05 4.17
CA ALA A 16 19.76 -12.90 4.94
C ALA A 16 18.72 -13.31 5.99
N ALA A 17 17.91 -14.35 5.72
CA ALA A 17 16.90 -14.87 6.64
C ALA A 17 17.47 -15.84 7.68
N LEU A 18 18.46 -16.68 7.35
CA LEU A 18 18.94 -17.76 8.21
C LEU A 18 20.20 -17.41 9.00
N MET A 19 21.12 -16.66 8.40
CA MET A 19 22.38 -16.27 9.05
C MET A 19 22.18 -15.59 10.42
N PRO A 20 21.18 -14.71 10.62
CA PRO A 20 20.95 -14.10 11.94
C PRO A 20 20.62 -15.08 13.06
N LEU A 21 20.09 -16.26 12.73
CA LEU A 21 19.70 -17.33 13.67
C LEU A 21 20.89 -18.17 14.15
N LEU A 22 22.02 -18.13 13.43
CA LEU A 22 23.19 -18.93 13.75
C LEU A 22 23.91 -18.44 15.03
N PRO A 23 24.32 -19.34 15.95
CA PRO A 23 25.16 -18.97 17.08
C PRO A 23 26.48 -18.40 16.57
N SER A 24 26.75 -17.13 16.87
CA SER A 24 27.89 -16.42 16.30
C SER A 24 28.41 -15.35 17.26
N ARG A 25 29.74 -15.19 17.29
CA ARG A 25 30.39 -14.10 18.05
C ARG A 25 30.09 -12.74 17.39
N PRO A 26 30.12 -11.61 18.13
CA PRO A 26 29.86 -10.28 17.58
C PRO A 26 30.74 -9.91 16.37
N ALA A 27 31.99 -10.37 16.33
CA ALA A 27 32.87 -10.17 15.19
C ALA A 27 32.38 -10.89 13.93
N ALA A 28 31.98 -12.16 14.04
CA ALA A 28 31.45 -12.94 12.92
C ALA A 28 30.13 -12.35 12.37
N ARG A 29 29.29 -11.79 13.23
CA ARG A 29 28.05 -11.10 12.81
C ARG A 29 28.34 -9.84 12.00
N ARG A 30 29.36 -9.05 12.39
CA ARG A 30 29.83 -7.89 11.61
C ARG A 30 30.36 -8.30 10.25
N VAL A 31 31.14 -9.38 10.17
CA VAL A 31 31.58 -9.95 8.88
C VAL A 31 30.37 -10.36 8.03
N GLY A 32 29.35 -10.98 8.64
CA GLY A 32 28.11 -11.32 7.95
C GLY A 32 27.35 -10.12 7.38
N GLN A 33 27.31 -8.99 8.10
CA GLN A 33 26.70 -7.76 7.60
C GLN A 33 27.41 -7.25 6.35
N VAL A 34 28.75 -7.17 6.39
CA VAL A 34 29.56 -6.74 5.24
C VAL A 34 29.40 -7.72 4.08
N ALA A 35 29.46 -9.02 4.32
CA ALA A 35 29.29 -10.04 3.30
C ALA A 35 27.92 -9.96 2.61
N LEU A 36 26.84 -9.75 3.38
CA LEU A 36 25.51 -9.55 2.82
C LEU A 36 25.45 -8.29 1.93
N VAL A 37 25.97 -7.16 2.40
CA VAL A 37 26.01 -5.92 1.60
C VAL A 37 26.79 -6.12 0.29
N LEU A 38 27.97 -6.71 0.37
CA LEU A 38 28.80 -7.00 -0.82
C LEU A 38 28.11 -7.97 -1.77
N ALA A 39 27.46 -9.02 -1.26
CA ALA A 39 26.68 -9.95 -2.07
C ALA A 39 25.52 -9.23 -2.77
N GLY A 40 24.83 -8.33 -2.07
CA GLY A 40 23.76 -7.52 -2.65
C GLY A 40 24.26 -6.64 -3.80
N ILE A 41 25.37 -5.94 -3.60
CA ILE A 41 26.00 -5.13 -4.67
C ILE A 41 26.38 -6.02 -5.85
N GLY A 42 26.99 -7.19 -5.60
CA GLY A 42 27.31 -8.16 -6.63
C GLY A 42 26.08 -8.61 -7.43
N LEU A 43 24.96 -8.90 -6.77
CA LEU A 43 23.71 -9.28 -7.45
C LEU A 43 23.16 -8.18 -8.37
N LEU A 44 23.32 -6.91 -8.01
CA LEU A 44 22.93 -5.80 -8.88
C LEU A 44 23.77 -5.79 -10.16
N THR A 45 25.08 -6.01 -10.07
CA THR A 45 25.94 -6.05 -11.28
C THR A 45 25.52 -7.12 -12.29
N ILE A 46 25.01 -8.26 -11.82
CA ILE A 46 24.50 -9.35 -12.68
C ILE A 46 23.24 -8.93 -13.46
N GLN A 47 22.49 -7.95 -12.94
CA GLN A 47 21.26 -7.44 -13.56
C GLN A 47 21.49 -6.17 -14.40
N ALA A 48 22.75 -5.78 -14.65
CA ALA A 48 23.08 -4.55 -15.38
C ALA A 48 22.49 -4.49 -16.80
N SER A 49 22.24 -5.64 -17.44
CA SER A 49 21.64 -5.74 -18.78
C SER A 49 20.12 -5.95 -18.78
N ALA A 50 19.47 -6.01 -17.61
CA ALA A 50 18.02 -6.20 -17.53
C ALA A 50 17.24 -4.91 -17.85
N SER A 51 15.93 -5.05 -18.08
CA SER A 51 15.06 -3.89 -18.28
C SER A 51 15.00 -2.99 -17.04
N PRO A 52 14.72 -1.68 -17.17
CA PRO A 52 14.65 -0.77 -16.04
C PRO A 52 13.66 -1.22 -14.95
N GLY A 53 12.46 -1.65 -15.35
CA GLY A 53 11.46 -2.16 -14.39
C GLY A 53 11.96 -3.38 -13.61
N TRP A 54 12.68 -4.29 -14.27
CA TRP A 54 13.26 -5.46 -13.60
C TRP A 54 14.38 -5.06 -12.64
N LYS A 55 15.27 -4.14 -13.05
CA LYS A 55 16.31 -3.60 -12.19
C LYS A 55 15.73 -2.93 -10.95
N LEU A 56 14.68 -2.13 -11.09
CA LEU A 56 13.98 -1.49 -9.97
C LEU A 56 13.39 -2.51 -9.00
N LEU A 57 12.67 -3.51 -9.53
CA LEU A 57 12.07 -4.57 -8.72
C LEU A 57 13.13 -5.34 -7.94
N CYS A 58 14.17 -5.79 -8.64
CA CYS A 58 15.32 -6.48 -8.07
C CYS A 58 15.97 -5.62 -6.99
N ALA A 59 16.36 -4.38 -7.29
CA ALA A 59 16.99 -3.49 -6.32
C ALA A 59 16.11 -3.30 -5.08
N SER A 60 14.82 -2.98 -5.27
CA SER A 60 13.89 -2.71 -4.16
C SER A 60 13.70 -3.92 -3.24
N LEU A 61 13.46 -5.11 -3.81
CA LEU A 61 13.28 -6.34 -3.03
C LEU A 61 14.60 -6.77 -2.37
N LEU A 62 15.71 -6.67 -3.09
CA LEU A 62 17.03 -6.97 -2.54
C LEU A 62 17.31 -6.09 -1.34
N PHE A 63 17.23 -4.77 -1.49
CA PHE A 63 17.49 -3.85 -0.39
C PHE A 63 16.55 -4.11 0.78
N LEU A 64 15.26 -4.32 0.54
CA LEU A 64 14.31 -4.59 1.61
C LEU A 64 14.72 -5.80 2.46
N TYR A 65 14.92 -6.96 1.82
CA TYR A 65 15.21 -8.20 2.54
C TYR A 65 16.65 -8.30 3.03
N LEU A 66 17.60 -7.73 2.29
CA LEU A 66 18.99 -7.66 2.70
C LEU A 66 19.15 -6.78 3.93
N MET A 67 18.54 -5.59 3.93
CA MET A 67 18.58 -4.70 5.09
C MET A 67 17.91 -5.32 6.31
N LYS A 68 16.83 -6.10 6.12
CA LYS A 68 16.26 -6.91 7.21
C LYS A 68 17.27 -7.88 7.80
N GLY A 69 17.99 -8.63 6.97
CA GLY A 69 19.06 -9.52 7.43
C GLY A 69 20.18 -8.78 8.17
N VAL A 70 20.63 -7.64 7.64
CA VAL A 70 21.67 -6.79 8.25
C VAL A 70 21.22 -6.23 9.60
N VAL A 71 19.97 -5.76 9.70
CA VAL A 71 19.35 -5.28 10.95
C VAL A 71 19.26 -6.42 11.98
N LEU A 72 18.81 -7.60 11.58
CA LEU A 72 18.76 -8.76 12.48
C LEU A 72 20.18 -9.17 12.95
N LEU A 73 21.18 -9.10 12.08
CA LEU A 73 22.59 -9.34 12.47
C LEU A 73 23.11 -8.31 13.46
N ALA A 74 22.61 -7.06 13.42
CA ALA A 74 22.97 -6.01 14.37
C ALA A 74 22.39 -6.24 15.77
N LEU A 75 21.32 -7.02 15.88
CA LEU A 75 20.72 -7.40 17.15
C LEU A 75 21.51 -8.52 17.84
N PRO A 76 21.44 -8.63 19.19
CA PRO A 76 22.05 -9.75 19.91
C PRO A 76 21.51 -11.10 19.41
N ALA A 77 22.39 -12.05 19.12
CA ALA A 77 22.02 -13.36 18.58
C ALA A 77 20.97 -14.09 19.45
N ALA A 78 21.10 -13.98 20.77
CA ALA A 78 20.15 -14.57 21.71
C ALA A 78 18.73 -13.96 21.59
N ALA A 79 18.61 -12.66 21.32
CA ALA A 79 17.32 -11.99 21.15
C ALA A 79 16.63 -12.45 19.85
N VAL A 80 17.40 -12.54 18.75
CA VAL A 80 16.87 -13.01 17.46
C VAL A 80 16.37 -14.45 17.57
N ARG A 81 17.15 -15.36 18.18
CA ARG A 81 16.74 -16.77 18.34
C ARG A 81 15.55 -16.99 19.27
N ARG A 82 15.33 -16.08 20.23
CA ARG A 82 14.15 -16.13 21.12
C ARG A 82 12.88 -15.63 20.43
N THR A 83 12.99 -15.03 19.25
CA THR A 83 11.83 -14.56 18.50
C THR A 83 11.02 -15.76 18.01
N PRO A 84 9.71 -15.86 18.30
CA PRO A 84 8.89 -16.96 17.82
C PRO A 84 8.84 -16.99 16.28
N ALA A 85 8.65 -18.19 15.71
CA ALA A 85 8.72 -18.40 14.26
C ALA A 85 7.73 -17.52 13.47
N LEU A 86 6.49 -17.35 13.96
CA LEU A 86 5.46 -16.58 13.26
C LEU A 86 5.80 -15.06 13.16
N PRO A 87 6.13 -14.34 14.25
CA PRO A 87 6.67 -12.98 14.19
C PRO A 87 7.91 -12.84 13.31
N TYR A 88 8.82 -13.82 13.35
CA TYR A 88 10.02 -13.81 12.52
C TYR A 88 9.68 -13.92 11.02
N LEU A 89 8.81 -14.87 10.67
CA LEU A 89 8.33 -15.04 9.30
C LEU A 89 7.60 -13.79 8.83
N ALA A 90 6.66 -13.27 9.63
CA ALA A 90 5.92 -12.05 9.32
C ALA A 90 6.84 -10.84 9.14
N PHE A 91 7.88 -10.71 9.97
CA PHE A 91 8.89 -9.67 9.83
C PHE A 91 9.65 -9.79 8.52
N PHE A 92 10.02 -11.00 8.12
CA PHE A 92 10.84 -11.19 6.93
C PHE A 92 10.03 -11.15 5.63
N THR A 93 8.73 -11.51 5.63
CA THR A 93 7.95 -11.64 4.39
C THR A 93 6.90 -10.55 4.19
N VAL A 94 6.06 -10.31 5.20
CA VAL A 94 4.85 -9.48 5.07
C VAL A 94 5.12 -8.04 5.51
N TRP A 95 5.86 -7.84 6.60
CA TRP A 95 6.03 -6.54 7.22
C TRP A 95 7.26 -5.81 6.64
N PRO A 96 7.13 -4.68 5.94
CA PRO A 96 8.29 -3.98 5.37
C PRO A 96 9.09 -3.17 6.40
N GLY A 97 8.62 -3.05 7.65
CA GLY A 97 9.31 -2.32 8.71
C GLY A 97 10.62 -2.98 9.17
N MET A 98 11.48 -2.19 9.83
CA MET A 98 12.80 -2.62 10.31
C MET A 98 12.84 -2.93 11.81
N ALA A 99 11.71 -2.79 12.51
CA ALA A 99 11.51 -3.20 13.89
C ALA A 99 10.69 -4.49 13.96
N ILE A 100 11.19 -5.48 14.70
CA ILE A 100 10.54 -6.79 14.91
C ILE A 100 9.75 -6.84 16.22
N GLU A 101 10.01 -5.90 17.14
CA GLU A 101 9.51 -5.89 18.51
C GLU A 101 7.97 -5.83 18.55
N GLY A 102 7.37 -4.93 17.76
CA GLY A 102 5.91 -4.81 17.67
C GLY A 102 5.19 -6.04 17.10
N LEU A 103 5.90 -6.96 16.42
CA LEU A 103 5.34 -8.25 15.98
C LEU A 103 5.37 -9.31 17.08
N GLN A 104 6.22 -9.15 18.09
CA GLN A 104 6.35 -10.07 19.22
C GLN A 104 5.34 -9.74 20.32
N GLU A 105 5.05 -8.45 20.48
CA GLU A 105 4.09 -7.94 21.46
C GLU A 105 2.64 -8.30 21.13
N ARG A 106 1.78 -8.17 22.13
CA ARG A 106 0.32 -8.33 22.00
C ARG A 106 -0.36 -7.08 22.54
N ARG A 107 -1.33 -6.57 21.79
CA ARG A 107 -2.19 -5.46 22.19
C ARG A 107 -3.59 -5.70 21.65
N ALA A 108 -4.61 -5.28 22.39
CA ALA A 108 -5.96 -5.19 21.84
C ALA A 108 -6.00 -4.20 20.65
N ALA A 109 -6.87 -4.49 19.70
CA ALA A 109 -7.19 -3.54 18.63
C ALA A 109 -7.84 -2.28 19.22
N THR A 110 -7.58 -1.14 18.60
CA THR A 110 -8.14 0.14 19.02
C THR A 110 -9.02 0.74 17.92
N PRO A 111 -10.00 1.60 18.27
CA PRO A 111 -10.78 2.35 17.27
C PRO A 111 -9.91 3.15 16.29
N SER A 112 -8.72 3.58 16.72
CA SER A 112 -7.78 4.31 15.87
C SER A 112 -7.17 3.46 14.75
N ASP A 113 -6.96 2.15 14.98
CA ASP A 113 -6.42 1.22 13.98
C ASP A 113 -7.45 0.99 12.88
N VAL A 114 -8.70 0.83 13.31
CA VAL A 114 -9.88 0.75 12.47
C VAL A 114 -10.02 1.98 11.56
N GLN A 115 -9.99 3.19 12.12
CA GLN A 115 -10.10 4.41 11.32
C GLN A 115 -8.92 4.56 10.36
N GLY A 116 -7.72 4.13 10.79
CA GLY A 116 -6.55 4.07 9.94
C GLY A 116 -6.73 3.13 8.75
N PHE A 117 -7.36 1.97 8.96
CA PHE A 117 -7.65 1.02 7.88
C PHE A 117 -8.54 1.64 6.80
N GLY A 118 -9.65 2.26 7.20
CA GLY A 118 -10.56 2.95 6.26
C GLY A 118 -9.87 4.08 5.49
N ARG A 119 -9.13 4.96 6.19
CA ARG A 119 -8.33 6.02 5.53
C ARG A 119 -7.29 5.46 4.56
N GLY A 120 -6.63 4.37 4.94
CA GLY A 120 -5.66 3.67 4.11
C GLY A 120 -6.29 3.15 2.82
N LEU A 121 -7.46 2.51 2.90
CA LEU A 121 -8.21 2.05 1.72
C LEU A 121 -8.62 3.19 0.81
N THR A 122 -9.13 4.30 1.36
CA THR A 122 -9.48 5.48 0.56
C THR A 122 -8.28 6.00 -0.21
N ARG A 123 -7.13 6.19 0.43
CA ARG A 123 -5.90 6.64 -0.25
C ARG A 123 -5.39 5.63 -1.26
N PHE A 124 -5.46 4.34 -0.94
CA PHE A 124 -5.08 3.27 -1.85
C PHE A 124 -5.88 3.37 -3.16
N PHE A 125 -7.21 3.36 -3.09
CA PHE A 125 -8.06 3.40 -4.27
C PHE A 125 -8.01 4.75 -5.00
N LEU A 126 -7.89 5.87 -4.30
CA LEU A 126 -7.68 7.17 -4.94
C LEU A 126 -6.37 7.22 -5.73
N GLY A 127 -5.29 6.69 -5.18
CA GLY A 127 -4.00 6.62 -5.87
C GLY A 127 -4.06 5.69 -7.09
N ILE A 128 -4.69 4.52 -6.98
CA ILE A 128 -4.91 3.60 -8.11
C ILE A 128 -5.78 4.28 -9.19
N GLY A 129 -6.88 4.92 -8.80
CA GLY A 129 -7.75 5.65 -9.71
C GLY A 129 -7.02 6.76 -10.46
N LEU A 130 -6.15 7.50 -9.77
CA LEU A 130 -5.32 8.54 -10.39
C LEU A 130 -4.39 7.96 -11.47
N VAL A 131 -3.70 6.85 -11.19
CA VAL A 131 -2.81 6.19 -12.17
C VAL A 131 -3.60 5.60 -13.35
N LEU A 132 -4.80 5.05 -13.13
CA LEU A 132 -5.63 4.53 -14.21
C LEU A 132 -6.19 5.64 -15.10
N ILE A 133 -6.65 6.75 -14.52
CA ILE A 133 -7.11 7.92 -15.28
C ILE A 133 -5.94 8.50 -16.08
N ASP A 134 -4.76 8.60 -15.48
CA ASP A 134 -3.53 9.04 -16.15
C ASP A 134 -3.20 8.14 -17.35
N ALA A 135 -3.34 6.81 -17.20
CA ALA A 135 -3.16 5.86 -18.30
C ALA A 135 -4.19 6.02 -19.43
N LEU A 136 -5.46 6.30 -19.11
CA LEU A 136 -6.48 6.58 -20.13
C LEU A 136 -6.19 7.90 -20.88
N LEU A 137 -5.60 8.88 -20.20
CA LEU A 137 -5.34 10.22 -20.72
C LEU A 137 -3.89 10.42 -21.22
N VAL A 138 -3.03 9.41 -21.18
CA VAL A 138 -1.58 9.54 -21.42
C VAL A 138 -1.24 10.19 -22.77
N ASN A 139 -2.05 9.93 -23.81
CA ASN A 139 -1.86 10.52 -25.15
C ASN A 139 -2.41 11.96 -25.28
N ARG A 140 -3.09 12.46 -24.25
CA ARG A 140 -3.74 13.79 -24.21
C ARG A 140 -3.01 14.77 -23.30
N ILE A 141 -2.00 14.32 -22.56
CA ILE A 141 -1.26 15.11 -21.59
C ILE A 141 0.25 15.07 -21.89
N PRO A 142 1.03 16.11 -21.53
CA PRO A 142 2.47 16.08 -21.72
C PRO A 142 3.14 14.92 -20.98
N ALA A 143 4.12 14.27 -21.62
CA ALA A 143 4.79 13.09 -21.08
C ALA A 143 5.36 13.27 -19.66
N LEU A 144 5.96 14.44 -19.39
CA LEU A 144 6.51 14.76 -18.08
C LEU A 144 5.39 14.94 -17.03
N ALA A 145 4.25 15.51 -17.43
CA ALA A 145 3.11 15.66 -16.53
C ALA A 145 2.51 14.30 -16.16
N ALA A 146 2.31 13.41 -17.14
CA ALA A 146 1.89 12.02 -16.88
C ALA A 146 2.84 11.31 -15.92
N ALA A 147 4.15 11.43 -16.14
CA ALA A 147 5.13 10.82 -15.24
C ALA A 147 4.99 11.30 -13.78
N TRP A 148 4.76 12.60 -13.56
CA TRP A 148 4.54 13.16 -12.22
C TRP A 148 3.20 12.77 -11.61
N ILE A 149 2.12 12.72 -12.40
CA ILE A 149 0.80 12.25 -11.96
C ILE A 149 0.93 10.80 -11.48
N CYS A 150 1.61 9.95 -12.26
CA CYS A 150 1.93 8.58 -11.89
C CYS A 150 2.71 8.49 -10.57
N VAL A 151 3.78 9.28 -10.39
CA VAL A 151 4.53 9.32 -9.12
C VAL A 151 3.62 9.70 -7.96
N GLY A 152 2.79 10.73 -8.11
CA GLY A 152 1.82 11.14 -7.09
C GLY A 152 0.81 10.04 -6.76
N GLY A 153 0.28 9.38 -7.79
CA GLY A 153 -0.64 8.25 -7.66
C GLY A 153 -0.01 7.04 -6.95
N LEU A 154 1.22 6.68 -7.29
CA LEU A 154 1.96 5.58 -6.64
C LEU A 154 2.34 5.90 -5.20
N LEU A 155 2.74 7.13 -4.89
CA LEU A 155 2.99 7.56 -3.50
C LEU A 155 1.69 7.50 -2.67
N LEU A 156 0.58 7.99 -3.23
CA LEU A 156 -0.72 7.94 -2.57
C LEU A 156 -1.20 6.49 -2.37
N ALA A 157 -1.11 5.66 -3.42
CA ALA A 157 -1.58 4.29 -3.40
C ALA A 157 -0.72 3.43 -2.46
N ILE A 158 0.59 3.39 -2.66
CA ILE A 158 1.48 2.42 -2.01
C ILE A 158 1.98 2.95 -0.66
N HIS A 159 2.54 4.17 -0.63
CA HIS A 159 3.24 4.69 0.54
C HIS A 159 2.26 5.21 1.60
N LEU A 160 1.18 5.87 1.19
CA LEU A 160 0.20 6.43 2.13
C LEU A 160 -1.05 5.56 2.31
N GLY A 161 -1.44 4.80 1.28
CA GLY A 161 -2.61 3.92 1.30
C GLY A 161 -2.28 2.51 1.81
N PHE A 162 -1.70 1.67 0.96
CA PHE A 162 -1.39 0.27 1.25
C PHE A 162 -0.55 0.10 2.52
N SER A 163 0.41 0.98 2.76
CA SER A 163 1.22 0.96 3.99
C SER A 163 0.40 1.20 5.26
N GLU A 164 -0.61 2.08 5.24
CA GLU A 164 -1.52 2.29 6.38
C GLU A 164 -2.47 1.09 6.53
N VAL A 165 -3.01 0.56 5.42
CA VAL A 165 -3.84 -0.66 5.39
C VAL A 165 -3.09 -1.82 6.05
N LEU A 166 -1.86 -2.10 5.62
CA LEU A 166 -1.04 -3.19 6.14
C LEU A 166 -0.69 -3.02 7.62
N THR A 167 -0.30 -1.80 8.02
CA THR A 167 -0.04 -1.47 9.44
C THR A 167 -1.28 -1.75 10.28
N CYS A 168 -2.45 -1.28 9.84
CA CYS A 168 -3.69 -1.46 10.57
C CYS A 168 -4.12 -2.92 10.61
N LEU A 169 -4.03 -3.68 9.51
CA LEU A 169 -4.36 -5.12 9.52
C LEU A 169 -3.54 -5.89 10.55
N ILE A 170 -2.25 -5.61 10.66
CA ILE A 170 -1.36 -6.26 11.65
C ILE A 170 -1.74 -5.84 13.08
N ARG A 171 -2.10 -4.57 13.30
CA ARG A 171 -2.57 -4.06 14.59
C ARG A 171 -3.93 -4.63 15.00
N LEU A 172 -4.83 -4.79 14.04
CA LEU A 172 -6.14 -5.41 14.22
C LEU A 172 -6.00 -6.91 14.53
N ALA A 173 -4.97 -7.57 13.99
CA ALA A 173 -4.55 -8.92 14.40
C ALA A 173 -3.82 -8.96 15.78
N GLY A 174 -3.81 -7.84 16.50
CA GLY A 174 -3.32 -7.73 17.87
C GLY A 174 -1.81 -7.55 18.01
N ARG A 175 -1.11 -7.10 16.96
CA ARG A 175 0.35 -6.85 16.96
C ARG A 175 0.65 -5.35 16.80
N PRO A 176 1.15 -4.65 17.83
CA PRO A 176 1.28 -3.19 17.83
C PRO A 176 2.50 -2.69 17.04
N VAL A 177 2.59 -3.02 15.75
CA VAL A 177 3.67 -2.53 14.88
C VAL A 177 3.61 -1.02 14.69
N ASP A 178 4.76 -0.38 14.53
CA ASP A 178 4.85 1.06 14.24
C ASP A 178 4.32 1.39 12.84
N PRO A 179 3.64 2.53 12.61
CA PRO A 179 3.26 2.93 11.26
C PRO A 179 4.49 3.17 10.40
N LEU A 180 4.40 2.77 9.13
CA LEU A 180 5.46 2.99 8.14
C LEU A 180 5.58 4.48 7.77
N PHE A 181 4.44 5.18 7.70
CA PHE A 181 4.32 6.62 7.47
C PHE A 181 3.32 7.20 8.48
N LEU A 182 3.67 8.30 9.14
CA LEU A 182 2.86 8.92 10.19
C LEU A 182 2.42 10.33 9.81
N GLN A 183 1.31 10.41 9.05
CA GLN A 183 0.68 11.69 8.65
C GLN A 183 1.72 12.75 8.20
N PRO A 184 2.55 12.47 7.17
CA PRO A 184 3.64 13.37 6.75
C PRO A 184 3.14 14.76 6.38
N GLY A 185 1.88 14.88 5.89
CA GLY A 185 1.19 16.15 5.63
C GLY A 185 1.21 17.17 6.78
N LYS A 186 1.34 16.72 8.03
CA LYS A 186 1.31 17.57 9.23
C LYS A 186 2.69 18.07 9.69
N SER A 187 3.75 17.84 8.90
CA SER A 187 5.11 18.27 9.25
C SER A 187 5.25 19.79 9.26
N ILE A 188 5.83 20.31 10.36
CA ILE A 188 6.15 21.74 10.53
C ILE A 188 7.66 22.03 10.56
N SER A 189 8.49 20.98 10.49
CA SER A 189 9.95 21.05 10.38
C SER A 189 10.50 19.89 9.56
N LEU A 190 11.71 20.03 9.02
CA LEU A 190 12.41 18.97 8.27
C LEU A 190 12.76 17.80 9.18
N GLU A 191 13.11 18.06 10.45
CA GLU A 191 13.34 16.99 11.44
C GLU A 191 12.07 16.17 11.65
N ASP A 192 10.91 16.82 11.81
CA ASP A 192 9.62 16.14 11.99
C ASP A 192 9.24 15.31 10.75
N PHE A 193 9.46 15.86 9.54
CA PHE A 193 9.25 15.12 8.30
C PHE A 193 10.18 13.90 8.19
N TRP A 194 11.50 14.11 8.13
CA TRP A 194 12.48 13.06 7.80
C TRP A 194 12.75 12.08 8.95
N SER A 195 12.60 12.49 10.23
CA SER A 195 12.98 11.65 11.37
C SER A 195 11.80 11.01 12.11
N ARG A 196 10.56 11.46 11.86
CA ARG A 196 9.38 11.01 12.61
C ARG A 196 8.21 10.56 11.75
N ARG A 197 8.00 11.15 10.56
CA ARG A 197 6.76 10.98 9.81
C ARG A 197 6.91 10.30 8.45
N TRP A 198 8.01 10.55 7.75
CA TRP A 198 8.29 9.97 6.45
C TRP A 198 9.18 8.74 6.59
N ASN A 199 8.79 7.63 5.94
CA ASN A 199 9.59 6.42 5.78
C ASN A 199 10.29 5.96 7.08
N ARG A 200 9.48 5.74 8.13
CA ARG A 200 9.99 5.32 9.45
C ARG A 200 10.83 4.03 9.42
N PRO A 201 10.60 3.04 8.53
CA PRO A 201 11.48 1.89 8.41
C PRO A 201 12.94 2.26 8.14
N PHE A 202 13.19 3.25 7.27
CA PHE A 202 14.55 3.71 7.00
C PHE A 202 15.16 4.42 8.21
N VAL A 203 14.40 5.29 8.88
CA VAL A 203 14.87 5.94 10.12
C VAL A 203 15.27 4.90 11.17
N GLU A 204 14.49 3.83 11.29
CA GLU A 204 14.78 2.75 12.23
C GLU A 204 16.02 1.95 11.84
N MET A 205 16.19 1.65 10.54
CA MET A 205 17.42 1.05 10.02
C MET A 205 18.63 1.93 10.36
N ASP A 206 18.57 3.22 10.09
CA ASP A 206 19.68 4.16 10.32
C ASP A 206 20.07 4.23 11.80
N ARG A 207 19.07 4.26 12.69
CA ARG A 207 19.28 4.23 14.14
C ARG A 207 19.98 2.96 14.60
N ARG A 208 19.60 1.80 14.05
CA ARG A 208 20.14 0.49 14.43
C ARG A 208 21.54 0.24 13.86
N LEU A 209 21.79 0.68 12.64
CA LEU A 209 23.01 0.34 11.89
C LEU A 209 24.09 1.42 11.96
N PHE A 210 23.72 2.69 11.76
CA PHE A 210 24.69 3.73 11.41
C PHE A 210 24.86 4.80 12.49
N LEU A 211 23.79 5.14 13.21
CA LEU A 211 23.78 6.34 14.06
C LEU A 211 24.80 6.28 15.20
N ARG A 212 24.88 5.18 15.96
CA ARG A 212 25.83 5.06 17.08
C ARG A 212 27.30 5.13 16.63
N PRO A 213 27.76 4.38 15.61
CA PRO A 213 29.10 4.53 15.07
C PRO A 213 29.40 5.94 14.57
N LEU A 214 28.50 6.50 13.75
CA LEU A 214 28.72 7.82 13.14
C LEU A 214 28.75 8.94 14.17
N MET A 215 27.91 8.90 15.20
CA MET A 215 27.93 9.88 16.28
C MET A 215 29.25 9.90 17.05
N ARG A 216 29.89 8.74 17.24
CA ARG A 216 31.20 8.64 17.90
C ARG A 216 32.33 9.19 17.03
N MET A 217 32.23 9.02 15.72
CA MET A 217 33.28 9.41 14.77
C MET A 217 33.19 10.87 14.32
N LEU A 218 31.97 11.37 14.09
CA LEU A 218 31.71 12.64 13.39
C LEU A 218 30.92 13.66 14.24
N GLY A 219 30.55 13.31 15.47
CA GLY A 219 29.64 14.10 16.29
C GLY A 219 28.22 14.17 15.74
N ARG A 220 27.34 14.96 16.39
CA ARG A 220 25.90 15.00 16.06
C ARG A 220 25.62 15.54 14.65
N GLY A 221 26.24 16.67 14.28
CA GLY A 221 26.03 17.30 12.98
C GLY A 221 26.60 16.46 11.83
N GLY A 222 27.81 15.95 11.97
CA GLY A 222 28.44 15.09 10.96
C GLY A 222 27.73 13.75 10.79
N ALA A 223 27.27 13.13 11.87
CA ALA A 223 26.47 11.90 11.80
C ALA A 223 25.16 12.10 11.02
N MET A 224 24.51 13.26 11.20
CA MET A 224 23.30 13.61 10.46
C MET A 224 23.56 13.71 8.96
N VAL A 225 24.59 14.46 8.55
CA VAL A 225 24.98 14.58 7.12
C VAL A 225 25.34 13.21 6.55
N ALA A 226 26.08 12.38 7.29
CA ALA A 226 26.46 11.05 6.85
C ALA A 226 25.24 10.13 6.65
N VAL A 227 24.23 10.16 7.54
CA VAL A 227 22.99 9.38 7.37
C VAL A 227 22.22 9.83 6.12
N PHE A 228 22.11 11.13 5.87
CA PHE A 228 21.48 11.63 4.64
C PHE A 228 22.26 11.22 3.39
N LEU A 229 23.60 11.22 3.44
CA LEU A 229 24.42 10.74 2.33
C LEU A 229 24.19 9.24 2.07
N ILE A 230 24.18 8.40 3.12
CA ILE A 230 23.86 6.97 3.00
C ILE A 230 22.47 6.79 2.38
N SER A 231 21.48 7.56 2.84
CA SER A 231 20.13 7.53 2.26
C SER A 231 20.14 7.92 0.78
N GLY A 232 20.88 8.97 0.41
CA GLY A 232 21.09 9.40 -0.96
C GLY A 232 21.65 8.29 -1.85
N LEU A 233 22.71 7.61 -1.41
CA LEU A 233 23.31 6.48 -2.12
C LEU A 233 22.33 5.32 -2.30
N LEU A 234 21.50 5.01 -1.30
CA LEU A 234 20.45 3.99 -1.44
C LEU A 234 19.39 4.41 -2.46
N HIS A 235 19.06 5.70 -2.55
CA HIS A 235 18.15 6.21 -3.57
C HIS A 235 18.78 6.24 -4.96
N GLU A 236 20.10 6.43 -5.11
CA GLU A 236 20.77 6.20 -6.40
C GLU A 236 20.53 4.77 -6.90
N MET A 237 20.60 3.78 -6.00
CA MET A 237 20.36 2.37 -6.36
C MET A 237 18.90 2.08 -6.72
N ALA A 238 17.96 2.87 -6.20
CA ALA A 238 16.53 2.71 -6.47
C ALA A 238 16.04 3.56 -7.66
N ILE A 239 16.72 4.66 -7.99
CA ILE A 239 16.25 5.66 -8.96
C ILE A 239 17.20 5.71 -10.15
N SER A 240 18.48 6.01 -9.94
CA SER A 240 19.48 6.19 -11.00
C SER A 240 19.88 4.86 -11.63
N TYR A 241 20.14 3.83 -10.81
CA TYR A 241 20.59 2.51 -11.27
C TYR A 241 19.63 1.81 -12.26
N PRO A 242 18.30 1.76 -12.02
CA PRO A 242 17.38 1.14 -12.96
C PRO A 242 17.42 1.72 -14.37
N VAL A 243 17.56 3.04 -14.49
CA VAL A 243 17.60 3.74 -15.78
C VAL A 243 19.02 3.96 -16.30
N GLY A 244 20.04 3.76 -15.46
CA GLY A 244 21.46 3.90 -15.81
C GLY A 244 21.95 5.34 -15.95
N ASP A 245 21.19 6.32 -15.45
CA ASP A 245 21.43 7.75 -15.65
C ASP A 245 20.96 8.56 -14.42
N GLY A 246 21.28 9.85 -14.36
CA GLY A 246 20.91 10.75 -13.25
C GLY A 246 21.73 10.56 -11.97
N TRP A 247 22.89 9.90 -12.07
CA TRP A 247 23.79 9.64 -10.97
C TRP A 247 24.19 10.91 -10.22
N GLY A 248 24.14 10.85 -8.89
CA GLY A 248 24.48 11.96 -8.01
C GLY A 248 23.33 12.93 -7.74
N LEU A 249 22.25 12.90 -8.53
CA LEU A 249 21.09 13.77 -8.30
C LEU A 249 20.32 13.36 -7.03
N PRO A 250 19.89 12.09 -6.83
CA PRO A 250 19.34 11.65 -5.55
C PRO A 250 20.25 11.97 -4.35
N SER A 251 21.55 11.73 -4.45
CA SER A 251 22.50 12.04 -3.39
C SER A 251 22.54 13.54 -3.09
N GLY A 252 22.56 14.37 -4.13
CA GLY A 252 22.48 15.83 -4.03
C GLY A 252 21.20 16.31 -3.35
N TYR A 253 20.06 15.70 -3.67
CA TYR A 253 18.77 16.00 -3.01
C TYR A 253 18.86 15.76 -1.50
N PHE A 254 19.36 14.60 -1.05
CA PHE A 254 19.46 14.31 0.39
C PHE A 254 20.52 15.18 1.10
N LEU A 255 21.63 15.51 0.44
CA LEU A 255 22.60 16.47 1.00
C LEU A 255 21.99 17.87 1.15
N LEU A 256 21.17 18.30 0.18
CA LEU A 256 20.40 19.55 0.29
C LEU A 256 19.44 19.51 1.48
N GLN A 257 18.74 18.39 1.72
CA GLN A 257 17.90 18.22 2.92
C GLN A 257 18.72 18.32 4.21
N ALA A 258 19.90 17.71 4.26
CA ALA A 258 20.78 17.78 5.43
C ALA A 258 21.23 19.22 5.72
N ALA A 259 21.65 19.95 4.68
CA ALA A 259 22.04 21.36 4.78
C ALA A 259 20.87 22.22 5.24
N ALA A 260 19.68 22.03 4.64
CA ALA A 260 18.47 22.75 5.01
C ALA A 260 18.05 22.46 6.46
N MET A 261 18.24 21.23 6.95
CA MET A 261 17.95 20.87 8.33
C MET A 261 18.96 21.47 9.32
N LEU A 262 20.24 21.54 8.97
CA LEU A 262 21.25 22.28 9.76
C LEU A 262 20.91 23.76 9.84
N ALA A 263 20.57 24.38 8.70
CA ALA A 263 20.16 25.78 8.62
C ALA A 263 18.88 26.03 9.44
N GLN A 264 17.87 25.16 9.30
CA GLN A 264 16.63 25.23 10.08
C GLN A 264 16.90 25.20 11.59
N ASN A 265 17.78 24.30 12.06
CA ASN A 265 18.13 24.18 13.47
C ASN A 265 18.90 25.40 14.00
N LYS A 266 19.81 25.96 13.18
CA LYS A 266 20.55 27.18 13.53
C LYS A 266 19.64 28.41 13.57
N LEU A 267 18.73 28.54 12.60
CA LEU A 267 17.81 29.67 12.46
C LEU A 267 16.52 29.50 13.29
N ARG A 268 16.33 28.33 13.93
CA ARG A 268 15.15 27.98 14.75
C ARG A 268 13.81 28.14 14.01
N ILE A 269 13.80 27.89 12.71
CA ILE A 269 12.60 28.03 11.86
C ILE A 269 11.67 26.83 12.07
N ARG A 270 10.41 27.08 12.41
CA ARG A 270 9.34 26.07 12.41
C ARG A 270 8.19 26.56 11.55
N SER A 271 8.21 26.16 10.28
CA SER A 271 7.23 26.61 9.30
C SER A 271 6.90 25.47 8.33
N PRO A 272 5.60 25.21 8.08
CA PRO A 272 5.18 24.34 6.99
C PRO A 272 5.74 24.80 5.64
N LEU A 273 5.78 26.11 5.38
CA LEU A 273 6.30 26.65 4.11
C LEU A 273 7.77 26.32 3.90
N TRP A 274 8.58 26.47 4.96
CA TRP A 274 10.00 26.07 4.90
C TRP A 274 10.13 24.56 4.63
N THR A 275 9.38 23.76 5.39
CA THR A 275 9.46 22.29 5.32
C THR A 275 9.05 21.79 3.94
N TRP A 276 7.88 22.19 3.46
CA TRP A 276 7.35 21.75 2.17
C TRP A 276 8.07 22.40 0.99
N GLY A 277 8.58 23.62 1.13
CA GLY A 277 9.44 24.25 0.13
C GLY A 277 10.70 23.41 -0.12
N PHE A 278 11.42 23.04 0.95
CA PHE A 278 12.60 22.20 0.82
C PHE A 278 12.29 20.75 0.43
N VAL A 279 11.12 20.19 0.75
CA VAL A 279 10.76 18.84 0.31
C VAL A 279 10.30 18.80 -1.15
N LEU A 280 9.49 19.76 -1.61
CA LEU A 280 8.82 19.70 -2.91
C LEU A 280 9.57 20.41 -4.03
N ILE A 281 10.16 21.59 -3.78
CA ILE A 281 10.83 22.37 -4.84
C ILE A 281 12.01 21.59 -5.45
N PRO A 282 12.92 20.97 -4.66
CA PRO A 282 14.03 20.20 -5.23
C PRO A 282 13.63 18.77 -5.61
N LEU A 283 12.36 18.39 -5.51
CA LEU A 283 11.90 17.05 -5.83
C LEU A 283 12.25 16.59 -7.27
N PRO A 284 12.30 17.46 -8.30
CA PRO A 284 12.79 17.10 -9.63
C PRO A 284 14.28 16.69 -9.69
N ILE A 285 15.07 16.99 -8.66
CA ILE A 285 16.44 16.47 -8.52
C ILE A 285 16.38 15.00 -8.09
N LEU A 286 15.50 14.66 -7.15
CA LEU A 286 15.31 13.28 -6.70
C LEU A 286 14.70 12.41 -7.81
N PHE A 287 13.60 12.86 -8.40
CA PHE A 287 12.96 12.19 -9.55
C PHE A 287 13.35 12.91 -10.84
N HIS A 288 14.59 12.68 -11.27
CA HIS A 288 15.15 13.29 -12.47
C HIS A 288 14.45 12.81 -13.76
N PRO A 289 14.51 13.57 -14.87
CA PRO A 289 13.78 13.23 -16.10
C PRO A 289 14.07 11.83 -16.66
N PRO A 290 15.32 11.32 -16.70
CA PRO A 290 15.57 9.93 -17.11
C PRO A 290 14.78 8.90 -16.30
N PHE A 291 14.66 9.08 -14.98
CA PHE A 291 13.84 8.20 -14.14
C PHE A 291 12.35 8.34 -14.46
N LEU A 292 11.84 9.58 -14.47
CA LEU A 292 10.42 9.86 -14.72
C LEU A 292 9.94 9.30 -16.06
N LEU A 293 10.73 9.47 -17.12
CA LEU A 293 10.40 9.01 -18.46
C LEU A 293 10.65 7.52 -18.64
N GLY A 294 11.69 6.95 -18.00
CA GLY A 294 12.06 5.54 -18.18
C GLY A 294 11.28 4.55 -17.31
N LEU A 295 10.56 5.01 -16.28
CA LEU A 295 9.86 4.15 -15.33
C LEU A 295 8.39 4.57 -15.09
N PRO A 296 8.06 5.68 -14.40
CA PRO A 296 6.66 6.08 -14.22
C PRO A 296 5.88 6.23 -15.53
N LEU A 297 6.43 6.92 -16.52
CA LEU A 297 5.76 7.08 -17.81
C LEU A 297 5.60 5.75 -18.57
N GLU A 298 6.62 4.89 -18.55
CA GLU A 298 6.54 3.57 -19.19
C GLU A 298 5.51 2.67 -18.50
N LEU A 299 5.34 2.77 -17.18
CA LEU A 299 4.24 2.11 -16.48
C LEU A 299 2.88 2.62 -16.97
N VAL A 300 2.70 3.93 -17.09
CA VAL A 300 1.45 4.53 -17.59
C VAL A 300 1.18 4.10 -19.02
N ARG A 301 2.19 4.07 -19.89
CA ARG A 301 2.08 3.59 -21.27
C ARG A 301 1.76 2.10 -21.35
N LEU A 302 2.37 1.28 -20.50
CA LEU A 302 2.05 -0.15 -20.40
C LEU A 302 0.60 -0.35 -19.96
N LEU A 303 0.13 0.40 -18.97
CA LEU A 303 -1.27 0.37 -18.53
C LEU A 303 -2.20 0.86 -19.65
N HIS A 304 -1.85 1.95 -20.33
CA HIS A 304 -2.60 2.45 -21.48
C HIS A 304 -2.71 1.39 -22.56
N TRP A 305 -1.60 0.76 -22.95
CA TRP A 305 -1.59 -0.34 -23.91
C TRP A 305 -2.47 -1.49 -23.42
N ALA A 306 -2.36 -1.91 -22.16
CA ALA A 306 -3.17 -2.99 -21.60
C ALA A 306 -4.67 -2.66 -21.54
N LEU A 307 -5.03 -1.38 -21.36
CA LEU A 307 -6.40 -0.87 -21.36
C LEU A 307 -6.95 -0.62 -22.78
N ALA A 308 -6.08 -0.30 -23.74
CA ALA A 308 -6.44 -0.07 -25.14
C ALA A 308 -6.30 -1.32 -26.02
N ALA A 309 -5.71 -2.40 -25.50
CA ALA A 309 -5.46 -3.65 -26.23
C ALA A 309 -6.75 -4.38 -26.63
N ARG A 310 -7.87 -4.05 -25.98
CA ARG A 310 -9.18 -4.66 -26.24
C ARG A 310 -10.23 -3.56 -26.43
N PRO A 311 -11.29 -3.82 -27.21
CA PRO A 311 -12.41 -2.91 -27.30
C PRO A 311 -13.14 -2.83 -25.93
N ALA A 312 -13.84 -1.74 -25.65
CA ALA A 312 -14.47 -1.49 -24.35
C ALA A 312 -15.43 -2.62 -23.93
N GLU A 313 -16.13 -3.19 -24.90
CA GLU A 313 -17.03 -4.33 -24.78
C GLU A 313 -16.37 -5.55 -24.14
N TRP A 314 -15.07 -5.77 -24.39
CA TRP A 314 -14.35 -6.87 -23.77
C TRP A 314 -14.23 -6.69 -22.25
N TYR A 315 -13.94 -5.47 -21.79
CA TYR A 315 -13.85 -5.16 -20.36
C TYR A 315 -15.24 -5.15 -19.71
N LEU A 316 -16.26 -4.62 -20.40
CA LEU A 316 -17.64 -4.66 -19.94
C LEU A 316 -18.13 -6.10 -19.78
N ASN A 317 -17.78 -6.99 -20.72
CA ASN A 317 -18.08 -8.41 -20.63
C ASN A 317 -17.46 -9.05 -19.39
N ILE A 318 -16.20 -8.74 -19.07
CA ILE A 318 -15.54 -9.24 -17.84
C ILE A 318 -16.25 -8.70 -16.59
N LEU A 319 -16.58 -7.41 -16.56
CA LEU A 319 -17.30 -6.83 -15.45
C LEU A 319 -18.68 -7.48 -15.25
N LEU A 320 -19.39 -7.79 -16.33
CA LEU A 320 -20.67 -8.50 -16.28
C LEU A 320 -20.54 -9.91 -15.70
N TRP A 321 -19.39 -10.57 -15.82
CA TRP A 321 -19.11 -11.83 -15.10
C TRP A 321 -18.70 -11.60 -13.64
N ALA A 322 -17.96 -10.54 -13.36
CA ALA A 322 -17.48 -10.22 -12.02
C ALA A 322 -18.61 -9.71 -11.10
N MET A 323 -19.58 -8.96 -11.64
CA MET A 323 -20.66 -8.35 -10.86
C MET A 323 -21.55 -9.39 -10.16
N PRO A 324 -22.06 -10.46 -10.81
CA PRO A 324 -22.79 -11.54 -10.14
C PRO A 324 -21.97 -12.21 -9.04
N ALA A 325 -20.68 -12.50 -9.27
CA ALA A 325 -19.81 -13.07 -8.26
C ALA A 325 -19.66 -12.13 -7.05
N ALA A 326 -19.52 -10.82 -7.29
CA ALA A 326 -19.49 -9.80 -6.26
C ALA A 326 -20.83 -9.68 -5.50
N GLN A 327 -21.98 -9.80 -6.18
CA GLN A 327 -23.30 -9.86 -5.52
C GLN A 327 -23.36 -11.05 -4.56
N LEU A 328 -22.96 -12.23 -5.02
CA LEU A 328 -22.98 -13.45 -4.22
C LEU A 328 -21.99 -13.40 -3.05
N LEU A 329 -20.88 -12.67 -3.20
CA LEU A 329 -19.93 -12.43 -2.11
C LEU A 329 -20.57 -11.65 -0.95
N VAL A 330 -21.54 -10.76 -1.22
CA VAL A 330 -22.31 -10.08 -0.15
C VAL A 330 -23.01 -11.11 0.74
N LEU A 331 -23.52 -12.21 0.17
CA LEU A 331 -24.21 -13.26 0.92
C LEU A 331 -23.29 -14.01 1.89
N ALA A 332 -21.99 -14.12 1.57
CA ALA A 332 -21.01 -14.70 2.48
C ALA A 332 -20.84 -13.83 3.75
N ALA A 333 -20.93 -12.51 3.61
CA ALA A 333 -20.98 -11.61 4.77
C ALA A 333 -22.34 -11.69 5.47
N SER A 334 -23.45 -11.67 4.72
CA SER A 334 -24.82 -11.76 5.28
C SER A 334 -25.03 -13.01 6.13
N ARG A 335 -24.44 -14.15 5.74
CA ARG A 335 -24.51 -15.41 6.51
C ARG A 335 -23.93 -15.27 7.92
N GLN A 336 -22.91 -14.43 8.10
CA GLN A 336 -22.23 -14.26 9.39
C GLN A 336 -22.98 -13.30 10.32
N VAL A 337 -23.88 -12.47 9.78
CA VAL A 337 -24.56 -11.40 10.53
C VAL A 337 -25.34 -11.92 11.75
N PRO A 338 -26.16 -12.99 11.66
CA PRO A 338 -26.95 -13.44 12.82
C PRO A 338 -26.09 -13.86 14.01
N GLU A 339 -24.97 -14.54 13.75
CA GLU A 339 -24.03 -14.97 14.78
C GLU A 339 -23.28 -13.77 15.37
N ARG A 340 -22.71 -12.93 14.50
CA ARG A 340 -21.88 -11.79 14.90
C ARG A 340 -22.67 -10.71 15.64
N LEU A 341 -23.92 -10.48 15.26
CA LEU A 341 -24.83 -9.54 15.94
C LEU A 341 -25.65 -10.19 17.06
N LYS A 342 -25.32 -11.44 17.45
CA LYS A 342 -25.99 -12.17 18.55
C LYS A 342 -27.52 -12.18 18.44
N TRP A 343 -28.04 -12.40 17.24
CA TRP A 343 -29.49 -12.36 16.98
C TRP A 343 -30.28 -13.37 17.82
N ALA A 344 -29.66 -14.47 18.24
CA ALA A 344 -30.25 -15.43 19.16
C ALA A 344 -30.58 -14.80 20.55
N GLU A 345 -29.81 -13.80 20.98
CA GLU A 345 -29.99 -13.10 22.26
C GLU A 345 -30.81 -11.82 22.08
N GLU A 346 -30.57 -11.07 21.01
CA GLU A 346 -31.15 -9.74 20.79
C GLU A 346 -32.58 -9.79 20.21
N LEU A 347 -32.85 -10.64 19.21
CA LEU A 347 -34.17 -10.67 18.56
C LEU A 347 -35.32 -11.14 19.47
N PRO A 348 -35.13 -12.05 20.45
CA PRO A 348 -36.18 -12.38 21.41
C PRO A 348 -36.63 -11.19 22.27
N ARG A 349 -35.80 -10.16 22.46
CA ARG A 349 -36.16 -8.93 23.20
C ARG A 349 -37.15 -8.06 22.44
N LEU A 350 -37.26 -8.24 21.12
CA LEU A 350 -38.24 -7.57 20.29
C LEU A 350 -39.61 -8.26 20.38
N GLY A 351 -40.68 -7.47 20.25
CA GLY A 351 -42.04 -8.01 20.11
C GLY A 351 -42.15 -9.01 18.93
N PRO A 352 -43.02 -10.03 19.00
CA PRO A 352 -43.10 -11.10 18.01
C PRO A 352 -43.26 -10.61 16.56
N PHE A 353 -43.99 -9.51 16.35
CA PHE A 353 -44.16 -8.90 15.04
C PHE A 353 -42.85 -8.31 14.51
N ASN A 354 -42.17 -7.46 15.29
CA ASN A 354 -40.90 -6.83 14.89
C ASN A 354 -39.79 -7.86 14.63
N ARG A 355 -39.76 -8.96 15.41
CA ARG A 355 -38.84 -10.07 15.15
C ARG A 355 -39.10 -10.73 13.80
N LYS A 356 -40.36 -11.03 13.48
CA LYS A 356 -40.74 -11.58 12.17
C LYS A 356 -40.41 -10.60 11.04
N LEU A 357 -40.68 -9.32 11.24
CA LEU A 357 -40.39 -8.25 10.28
C LEU A 357 -38.90 -8.18 9.92
N MET A 358 -38.01 -8.29 10.91
CA MET A 358 -36.56 -8.32 10.67
C MET A 358 -36.14 -9.48 9.77
N TRP A 359 -36.67 -10.69 10.02
CA TRP A 359 -36.42 -11.85 9.17
C TRP A 359 -37.02 -11.70 7.77
N THR A 360 -38.25 -11.16 7.68
CA THR A 360 -38.90 -10.88 6.38
C THR A 360 -38.06 -9.92 5.54
N TYR A 361 -37.56 -8.83 6.11
CA TYR A 361 -36.65 -7.91 5.41
C TYR A 361 -35.34 -8.59 5.02
N GLY A 362 -34.73 -9.37 5.92
CA GLY A 362 -33.52 -10.13 5.62
C GLY A 362 -33.70 -11.08 4.42
N ILE A 363 -34.80 -11.83 4.38
CA ILE A 363 -35.14 -12.74 3.29
C ILE A 363 -35.32 -11.98 1.97
N PHE A 364 -36.06 -10.87 1.97
CA PHE A 364 -36.26 -10.07 0.76
C PHE A 364 -34.95 -9.45 0.26
N VAL A 365 -34.07 -8.99 1.15
CA VAL A 365 -32.75 -8.46 0.78
C VAL A 365 -31.90 -9.57 0.14
N VAL A 366 -31.80 -10.74 0.76
CA VAL A 366 -31.06 -11.88 0.21
C VAL A 366 -31.62 -12.30 -1.14
N PHE A 367 -32.95 -12.44 -1.25
CA PHE A 367 -33.62 -12.77 -2.49
C PHE A 367 -33.32 -11.74 -3.58
N THR A 368 -33.36 -10.44 -3.26
CA THR A 368 -33.05 -9.36 -4.20
C THR A 368 -31.60 -9.45 -4.70
N ILE A 369 -30.64 -9.70 -3.81
CA ILE A 369 -29.22 -9.84 -4.17
C ILE A 369 -29.02 -11.06 -5.10
N VAL A 370 -29.65 -12.20 -4.78
CA VAL A 370 -29.62 -13.40 -5.63
C VAL A 370 -30.25 -13.11 -6.99
N ALA A 371 -31.41 -12.45 -7.00
CA ALA A 371 -32.10 -12.06 -8.22
C ALA A 371 -31.22 -11.13 -9.07
N PHE A 372 -30.51 -10.17 -8.46
CA PHE A 372 -29.57 -9.31 -9.19
C PHE A 372 -28.46 -10.11 -9.86
N ALA A 373 -27.86 -11.08 -9.14
CA ALA A 373 -26.84 -11.95 -9.71
C ALA A 373 -27.38 -12.78 -10.87
N VAL A 374 -28.53 -13.46 -10.65
CA VAL A 374 -29.14 -14.36 -11.65
C VAL A 374 -29.60 -13.58 -12.88
N VAL A 375 -30.31 -12.47 -12.71
CA VAL A 375 -30.81 -11.66 -13.83
C VAL A 375 -29.66 -11.06 -14.62
N THR A 376 -28.56 -10.65 -13.98
CA THR A 376 -27.36 -10.18 -14.69
C THR A 376 -26.74 -11.28 -15.55
N LEU A 377 -26.70 -12.52 -15.06
CA LEU A 377 -26.20 -13.67 -15.82
C LEU A 377 -27.14 -14.05 -16.96
N VAL A 378 -28.45 -14.06 -16.72
CA VAL A 378 -29.47 -14.40 -17.73
C VAL A 378 -29.51 -13.33 -18.84
N LEU A 379 -29.48 -12.06 -18.46
CA LEU A 379 -29.49 -10.92 -19.38
C LEU A 379 -28.09 -10.51 -19.83
N HIS A 380 -27.07 -11.36 -19.66
CA HIS A 380 -25.68 -11.00 -19.96
C HIS A 380 -25.53 -10.57 -21.43
N ALA A 381 -26.15 -11.31 -22.36
CA ALA A 381 -26.11 -10.99 -23.78
C ALA A 381 -26.89 -9.70 -24.10
N GLU A 382 -28.04 -9.49 -23.47
CA GLU A 382 -28.89 -8.30 -23.59
C GLU A 382 -28.18 -7.05 -23.05
N LEU A 383 -27.50 -7.16 -21.91
CA LEU A 383 -26.66 -6.11 -21.33
C LEU A 383 -25.49 -5.78 -22.25
N MET A 384 -24.88 -6.80 -22.86
CA MET A 384 -23.84 -6.63 -23.88
C MET A 384 -24.39 -6.01 -25.16
N ARG A 385 -25.64 -6.27 -25.57
CA ARG A 385 -26.27 -5.64 -26.74
C ARG A 385 -26.80 -4.23 -26.46
N GLY A 386 -27.00 -3.86 -25.19
CA GLY A 386 -27.56 -2.57 -24.80
C GLY A 386 -29.08 -2.52 -24.87
N ASP A 387 -29.76 -3.66 -24.73
CA ASP A 387 -31.23 -3.69 -24.76
C ASP A 387 -31.83 -2.82 -23.65
N ARG A 388 -32.84 -2.02 -23.99
CA ARG A 388 -33.40 -1.00 -23.10
C ARG A 388 -33.80 -1.55 -21.72
N ALA A 389 -34.43 -2.72 -21.69
CA ALA A 389 -34.86 -3.37 -20.44
C ALA A 389 -33.67 -3.81 -19.58
N ALA A 390 -32.61 -4.34 -20.20
CA ALA A 390 -31.40 -4.75 -19.53
C ALA A 390 -30.61 -3.55 -18.98
N VAL A 391 -30.49 -2.47 -19.75
CA VAL A 391 -29.87 -1.22 -19.30
C VAL A 391 -30.66 -0.58 -18.16
N ALA A 392 -31.99 -0.54 -18.24
CA ALA A 392 -32.84 -0.05 -17.15
C ALA A 392 -32.64 -0.87 -15.86
N PHE A 393 -32.51 -2.20 -15.99
CA PHE A 393 -32.16 -3.06 -14.87
C PHE A 393 -30.77 -2.72 -14.28
N ALA A 394 -29.75 -2.51 -15.10
CA ALA A 394 -28.43 -2.09 -14.61
C ALA A 394 -28.47 -0.75 -13.86
N ILE A 395 -29.22 0.24 -14.38
CA ILE A 395 -29.45 1.53 -13.69
C ILE A 395 -30.12 1.30 -12.34
N PHE A 396 -31.15 0.47 -12.29
CA PHE A 396 -31.85 0.14 -11.05
C PHE A 396 -30.92 -0.48 -10.01
N VAL A 397 -30.09 -1.44 -10.41
CA VAL A 397 -29.11 -2.08 -9.50
C VAL A 397 -28.08 -1.07 -9.02
N ALA A 398 -27.56 -0.20 -9.90
CA ALA A 398 -26.64 0.87 -9.51
C ALA A 398 -27.26 1.83 -8.48
N ALA A 399 -28.52 2.23 -8.69
CA ALA A 399 -29.27 3.06 -7.76
C ALA A 399 -29.48 2.37 -6.40
N TYR A 400 -29.82 1.08 -6.40
CA TYR A 400 -29.98 0.28 -5.18
C TYR A 400 -28.70 0.29 -4.31
N TRP A 401 -27.54 0.00 -4.92
CA TRP A 401 -26.27 -0.01 -4.17
C TRP A 401 -25.82 1.40 -3.76
N THR A 402 -26.12 2.42 -4.57
CA THR A 402 -25.92 3.83 -4.20
C THR A 402 -26.70 4.19 -2.94
N LEU A 403 -27.99 3.82 -2.89
CA LEU A 403 -28.82 4.05 -1.71
C LEU A 403 -28.29 3.30 -0.49
N ARG A 404 -27.84 2.05 -0.65
CA ARG A 404 -27.22 1.27 0.42
C ARG A 404 -26.00 1.97 1.01
N LEU A 405 -25.11 2.49 0.17
CA LEU A 405 -23.95 3.30 0.58
C LEU A 405 -24.35 4.62 1.23
N GLY A 406 -25.39 5.28 0.71
CA GLY A 406 -25.93 6.51 1.28
C GLY A 406 -26.45 6.30 2.70
N PHE A 407 -27.26 5.25 2.94
CA PHE A 407 -27.71 4.91 4.29
C PHE A 407 -26.55 4.58 5.22
N ASP A 408 -25.54 3.88 4.72
CA ASP A 408 -24.37 3.53 5.50
C ASP A 408 -23.60 4.75 6.02
N ASN A 409 -23.41 5.75 5.15
CA ASN A 409 -22.62 6.94 5.45
C ASN A 409 -23.40 8.04 6.17
N PHE A 410 -24.72 8.14 5.94
CA PHE A 410 -25.53 9.28 6.41
C PHE A 410 -26.60 8.91 7.44
N TYR A 411 -27.08 7.66 7.46
CA TYR A 411 -28.13 7.23 8.39
C TYR A 411 -27.56 6.54 9.63
N PHE A 412 -26.71 5.53 9.45
CA PHE A 412 -26.12 4.80 10.57
C PHE A 412 -24.99 5.60 11.22
N LYS A 413 -25.10 5.81 12.54
CA LYS A 413 -24.05 6.47 13.32
C LYS A 413 -23.07 5.42 13.82
N ALA A 414 -21.83 5.85 14.07
CA ALA A 414 -20.80 4.96 14.62
C ALA A 414 -21.22 4.30 15.95
N ALA A 415 -22.07 4.96 16.74
CA ALA A 415 -22.60 4.42 17.99
C ALA A 415 -23.62 3.28 17.80
N ASP A 416 -24.19 3.13 16.61
CA ASP A 416 -25.18 2.09 16.30
C ASP A 416 -24.52 0.74 15.94
N TRP A 417 -23.21 0.74 15.70
CA TRP A 417 -22.45 -0.43 15.29
C TRP A 417 -21.81 -1.15 16.48
N PRO A 418 -21.77 -2.49 16.48
CA PRO A 418 -21.03 -3.25 17.49
C PRO A 418 -19.55 -2.87 17.49
N GLU A 419 -18.98 -2.78 18.69
CA GLU A 419 -17.55 -2.60 18.84
C GLU A 419 -16.79 -3.88 18.45
N GLY A 420 -15.66 -3.73 17.78
CA GLY A 420 -14.77 -4.83 17.40
C GLY A 420 -14.03 -4.55 16.10
N ALA A 421 -12.80 -5.06 16.02
CA ALA A 421 -11.95 -4.88 14.84
C ALA A 421 -12.55 -5.53 13.59
N GLU A 422 -13.15 -6.70 13.77
CA GLU A 422 -13.81 -7.49 12.75
C GLU A 422 -15.01 -6.78 12.13
N PHE A 423 -15.80 -6.05 12.91
CA PHE A 423 -16.97 -5.34 12.42
C PHE A 423 -16.57 -4.19 11.51
N VAL A 424 -15.50 -3.48 11.86
CA VAL A 424 -15.12 -2.33 11.04
C VAL A 424 -14.31 -2.73 9.81
N VAL A 425 -13.48 -3.77 9.90
CA VAL A 425 -12.89 -4.38 8.70
C VAL A 425 -13.99 -4.90 7.78
N GLY A 426 -14.96 -5.65 8.32
CA GLY A 426 -16.10 -6.15 7.55
C GLY A 426 -16.91 -5.04 6.89
N HIS A 427 -17.19 -3.98 7.63
CA HIS A 427 -17.89 -2.79 7.13
C HIS A 427 -17.12 -2.09 6.00
N ALA A 428 -15.82 -1.85 6.16
CA ALA A 428 -15.00 -1.23 5.11
C ALA A 428 -14.89 -2.11 3.86
N LEU A 429 -14.77 -3.44 4.02
CA LEU A 429 -14.77 -4.38 2.89
C LEU A 429 -16.12 -4.41 2.18
N LEU A 430 -17.24 -4.42 2.92
CA LEU A 430 -18.59 -4.37 2.36
C LEU A 430 -18.83 -3.06 1.61
N ASN A 431 -18.43 -1.92 2.17
CA ASN A 431 -18.57 -0.63 1.49
C ASN A 431 -17.71 -0.56 0.22
N SER A 432 -16.52 -1.15 0.23
CA SER A 432 -15.70 -1.27 -0.98
C SER A 432 -16.38 -2.12 -2.04
N LEU A 433 -17.02 -3.23 -1.63
CA LEU A 433 -17.78 -4.11 -2.51
C LEU A 433 -19.04 -3.42 -3.08
N PHE A 434 -19.78 -2.69 -2.26
CA PHE A 434 -20.95 -1.91 -2.70
C PHE A 434 -20.56 -0.77 -3.65
N ALA A 435 -19.42 -0.12 -3.41
CA ALA A 435 -18.88 0.89 -4.33
C ALA A 435 -18.49 0.26 -5.67
N PHE A 436 -17.83 -0.90 -5.66
CA PHE A 436 -17.52 -1.66 -6.87
C PHE A 436 -18.79 -2.00 -7.67
N LEU A 437 -19.83 -2.53 -7.01
CA LEU A 437 -21.11 -2.85 -7.66
C LEU A 437 -21.77 -1.60 -8.24
N THR A 438 -21.86 -0.51 -7.46
CA THR A 438 -22.43 0.77 -7.90
C THR A 438 -21.74 1.30 -9.16
N LEU A 439 -20.41 1.38 -9.13
CA LEU A 439 -19.62 1.93 -10.22
C LEU A 439 -19.66 1.02 -11.46
N SER A 440 -19.64 -0.30 -11.28
CA SER A 440 -19.64 -1.24 -12.41
C SER A 440 -20.97 -1.27 -13.16
N TYR A 441 -22.10 -1.37 -12.45
CA TYR A 441 -23.42 -1.29 -13.08
C TYR A 441 -23.68 0.10 -13.67
N GLY A 442 -23.25 1.16 -12.97
CA GLY A 442 -23.30 2.53 -13.49
C GLY A 442 -22.49 2.70 -14.77
N MET A 443 -21.31 2.09 -14.87
CA MET A 443 -20.47 2.15 -16.07
C MET A 443 -21.08 1.39 -17.25
N VAL A 444 -21.65 0.19 -17.03
CA VAL A 444 -22.38 -0.54 -18.08
C VAL A 444 -23.56 0.28 -18.60
N ALA A 445 -24.34 0.87 -17.70
CA ALA A 445 -25.46 1.72 -18.07
C ALA A 445 -25.01 2.96 -18.85
N PHE A 446 -24.00 3.67 -18.33
CA PHE A 446 -23.47 4.89 -18.94
C PHE A 446 -22.91 4.66 -20.34
N TRP A 447 -22.11 3.59 -20.51
CA TRP A 447 -21.54 3.22 -21.82
C TRP A 447 -22.63 3.01 -22.88
N ARG A 448 -23.69 2.28 -22.54
CA ARG A 448 -24.79 1.97 -23.46
C ARG A 448 -25.73 3.15 -23.69
N VAL A 449 -25.90 4.04 -22.72
CA VAL A 449 -26.69 5.28 -22.89
C VAL A 449 -25.98 6.27 -23.82
N LEU A 450 -24.65 6.31 -23.83
CA LEU A 450 -23.86 7.18 -24.71
C LEU A 450 -23.68 6.65 -26.15
N GLY A 451 -24.31 5.54 -26.51
CA GLY A 451 -24.29 4.99 -27.87
C GLY A 451 -23.03 4.21 -28.22
N GLY A 452 -22.29 3.72 -27.23
CA GLY A 452 -21.19 2.75 -27.42
C GLY A 452 -21.64 1.31 -27.43
#